data_AF-A0A7W1LPU6-F1
#
_entry.id   AF-A0A7W1LPU6-F1
#
_cell.length_a   1.000
_cell.length_b   1.000
_cell.length_c   1.000
_cell.angle_alpha   90.00
_cell.angle_beta   90.00
_cell.angle_gamma   90.00
#
_symmetry.space_group_name_H-M   'P 1'
#
loop_
_entity.id
_entity.type
_entity.pdbx_description
1 polymer ?
#
loop_
_entity_poly.entity_id
_entity_poly.type
_entity_poly.pdbx_seq_one_letter_code
_entity_poly.pdbx_strand_id
1 'polypeptide(L)'
;MGTPVSEGGMARVRRTGRVGRVGVVIGLLMAVLTGCSFTEVLYFGWPEGVTEQATQMRLLWTGSTLAALAVGVLVWGLIFWACIFHRRKNRELPKQTAYNLPLEITYTIIPFLIVAVLFFYTVVVQTDVQRQAADPDLVVEVTG
;
A
#
# COMPACT_ATOMS: atom_id res chain seq x y z
N MET A 1 68.67 14.13 34.16
CA MET A 1 67.99 15.34 33.65
C MET A 1 67.57 15.02 32.22
N GLY A 2 66.39 14.52 31.87
CA GLY A 2 65.06 14.65 32.45
C GLY A 2 64.18 15.34 31.40
N THR A 3 63.63 14.58 30.45
CA THR A 3 62.73 15.09 29.39
C THR A 3 61.32 15.30 29.96
N PRO A 4 60.55 16.33 29.53
CA PRO A 4 59.15 16.42 29.91
C PRO A 4 58.27 15.60 28.95
N VAL A 5 57.41 14.79 29.54
CA VAL A 5 56.30 14.08 28.90
C VAL A 5 55.15 15.08 28.72
N SER A 6 54.67 15.28 27.49
CA SER A 6 53.49 16.11 27.21
C SER A 6 52.22 15.25 27.29
N GLU A 7 51.34 15.60 28.22
CA GLU A 7 50.08 14.93 28.54
C GLU A 7 49.04 15.00 27.40
N GLY A 8 48.27 13.93 27.24
CA GLY A 8 47.19 13.80 26.26
C GLY A 8 45.93 14.57 26.68
N GLY A 9 45.54 15.56 25.88
CA GLY A 9 44.25 16.24 26.00
C GLY A 9 43.10 15.41 25.42
N MET A 10 42.23 14.91 26.30
CA MET A 10 41.02 14.17 25.93
C MET A 10 39.98 15.13 25.32
N ALA A 11 39.87 15.16 23.99
CA ALA A 11 38.87 15.97 23.28
C ALA A 11 37.45 15.45 23.55
N ARG A 12 36.68 16.18 24.35
CA ARG A 12 35.26 15.90 24.63
C ARG A 12 34.42 16.16 23.39
N VAL A 13 34.10 15.11 22.63
CA VAL A 13 33.20 15.16 21.47
C VAL A 13 31.78 15.57 21.94
N ARG A 14 31.41 16.82 21.68
CA ARG A 14 30.10 17.41 22.01
C ARG A 14 29.01 16.84 21.08
N ARG A 15 28.40 15.71 21.46
CA ARG A 15 27.24 15.07 20.78
C ARG A 15 25.90 15.79 21.02
N THR A 16 25.85 17.12 21.01
CA THR A 16 24.64 17.87 21.45
C THR A 16 23.93 18.62 20.31
N GLY A 17 24.07 18.16 19.06
CA GLY A 17 23.43 18.79 17.89
C GLY A 17 22.51 17.89 17.06
N ARG A 18 22.57 16.56 17.22
CA ARG A 18 21.75 15.61 16.45
C ARG A 18 20.39 15.33 17.07
N VAL A 19 20.27 15.40 18.40
CA VAL A 19 19.05 15.03 19.12
C VAL A 19 17.90 16.01 18.82
N GLY A 20 18.20 17.32 18.72
CA GLY A 20 17.19 18.34 18.40
C GLY A 20 16.61 18.21 16.98
N ARG A 21 17.42 17.82 15.98
CA ARG A 21 16.95 17.64 14.60
C ARG A 21 16.06 16.40 14.45
N VAL A 22 16.37 15.33 15.19
CA VAL A 22 15.55 14.12 15.21
C VAL A 22 14.19 14.41 15.87
N GLY A 23 14.17 15.18 16.96
CA GLY A 23 12.92 15.59 17.61
C GLY A 23 12.02 16.43 16.70
N VAL A 24 12.59 17.35 15.91
CA VAL A 24 11.83 18.16 14.95
C VAL A 24 11.27 17.29 13.81
N VAL A 25 12.07 16.37 13.27
CA VAL A 25 11.61 15.45 12.21
C VAL A 25 10.50 14.53 12.72
N ILE A 26 10.62 14.00 13.93
CA ILE A 26 9.58 13.17 14.54
C ILE A 26 8.32 13.99 14.83
N GLY A 27 8.46 15.23 15.31
CA GLY A 27 7.31 16.13 15.53
C GLY A 27 6.57 16.50 14.25
N LEU A 28 7.31 16.76 13.16
CA LEU A 28 6.74 17.03 11.84
C LEU A 28 6.06 15.79 11.25
N LEU A 29 6.68 14.62 11.39
CA LEU A 29 6.07 13.33 11.02
C LEU A 29 4.78 13.09 11.78
N MET A 30 4.78 13.27 13.11
CA MET A 30 3.59 13.09 13.94
C MET A 30 2.48 14.06 13.54
N ALA A 31 2.80 15.33 13.28
CA ALA A 31 1.81 16.33 12.84
C ALA A 31 1.21 16.02 11.46
N VAL A 32 2.02 15.51 10.53
CA VAL A 32 1.54 15.03 9.21
C VAL A 32 0.69 13.77 9.36
N LEU A 33 1.07 12.85 10.25
CA LEU A 33 0.31 11.61 10.49
C LEU A 33 -1.04 11.86 11.18
N THR A 34 -1.18 12.90 12.00
CA THR A 34 -2.44 13.24 12.69
C THR A 34 -3.49 13.91 11.80
N GLY A 35 -3.12 14.36 10.60
CA GLY A 35 -4.01 15.12 9.69
C GLY A 35 -4.79 14.30 8.66
N CYS A 36 -4.51 12.99 8.51
CA CYS A 36 -5.21 12.18 7.51
C CYS A 36 -6.54 11.63 8.08
N SER A 37 -7.66 12.24 7.68
CA SER A 37 -8.91 11.50 7.50
C SER A 37 -8.67 10.45 6.40
N PHE A 38 -8.08 9.30 6.77
CA PHE A 38 -7.80 8.22 5.84
C PHE A 38 -9.08 7.68 5.20
N THR A 39 -10.23 7.85 5.87
CA THR A 39 -11.52 7.41 5.34
C THR A 39 -11.85 8.13 4.03
N GLU A 40 -11.76 9.47 3.97
CA GLU A 40 -12.18 10.21 2.77
C GLU A 40 -11.28 10.00 1.54
N VAL A 41 -9.97 9.90 1.76
CA VAL A 41 -9.01 9.70 0.66
C VAL A 41 -9.09 8.29 0.09
N LEU A 42 -9.37 7.29 0.92
CA LEU A 42 -9.41 5.89 0.50
C LEU A 42 -10.65 5.53 -0.32
N TYR A 43 -11.67 6.39 -0.38
CA TYR A 43 -12.83 6.18 -1.26
C TYR A 43 -12.54 6.43 -2.75
N PHE A 44 -11.35 6.95 -3.09
CA PHE A 44 -10.92 7.23 -4.47
C PHE A 44 -11.99 7.96 -5.31
N GLY A 45 -12.60 9.01 -4.74
CA GLY A 45 -13.58 9.85 -5.43
C GLY A 45 -15.02 9.32 -5.44
N TRP A 46 -15.31 8.21 -4.75
CA TRP A 46 -16.69 7.70 -4.63
C TRP A 46 -17.52 8.55 -3.65
N PRO A 47 -18.68 9.12 -4.07
CA PRO A 47 -19.51 9.96 -3.21
C PRO A 47 -20.10 9.19 -2.03
N GLU A 48 -20.53 9.89 -0.99
CA GLU A 48 -21.20 9.25 0.14
C GLU A 48 -22.55 8.65 -0.28
N GLY A 49 -22.83 7.42 0.17
CA GLY A 49 -24.04 6.70 -0.20
C GLY A 49 -25.26 7.25 0.52
N VAL A 50 -26.31 7.59 -0.23
CA VAL A 50 -27.61 8.00 0.34
C VAL A 50 -28.52 6.80 0.65
N THR A 51 -28.19 5.62 0.14
CA THR A 51 -28.90 4.36 0.36
C THR A 51 -27.97 3.29 0.95
N GLU A 52 -28.53 2.30 1.64
CA GLU A 52 -27.79 1.16 2.18
C GLU A 52 -27.05 0.39 1.08
N GLN A 53 -27.69 0.22 -0.09
CA GLN A 53 -27.10 -0.41 -1.26
C GLN A 53 -25.86 0.37 -1.76
N ALA A 54 -25.94 1.71 -1.78
CA ALA A 54 -24.81 2.54 -2.19
C ALA A 54 -23.64 2.44 -1.20
N THR A 55 -23.93 2.33 0.10
CA THR A 55 -22.90 2.13 1.14
C THR A 55 -22.20 0.79 0.98
N GLN A 56 -22.93 -0.31 0.73
CA GLN A 56 -22.34 -1.62 0.47
C GLN A 56 -21.45 -1.62 -0.78
N MET A 57 -21.91 -1.00 -1.87
CA MET A 57 -21.14 -0.85 -3.10
C MET A 57 -19.85 -0.05 -2.88
N ARG A 58 -19.92 1.02 -2.09
CA ARG A 58 -18.75 1.85 -1.74
C ARG A 58 -17.71 1.09 -0.92
N LEU A 59 -18.14 0.21 -0.02
CA LEU A 59 -17.23 -0.66 0.74
C LEU A 59 -16.52 -1.66 -0.18
N LEU A 60 -17.25 -2.27 -1.11
CA LEU A 60 -16.67 -3.16 -2.12
C LEU A 60 -15.64 -2.42 -3.01
N TRP A 61 -15.97 -1.21 -3.47
CA TRP A 61 -15.07 -0.35 -4.23
C TRP A 61 -13.79 -0.03 -3.47
N THR A 62 -13.92 0.41 -2.22
CA THR A 62 -12.78 0.77 -1.37
C THR A 62 -11.90 -0.45 -1.10
N GLY A 63 -12.49 -1.61 -0.81
CA GLY A 63 -11.75 -2.85 -0.60
C GLY A 63 -10.99 -3.31 -1.85
N SER A 64 -11.64 -3.29 -3.02
CA SER A 64 -11.04 -3.71 -4.29
C SER A 64 -9.92 -2.77 -4.75
N THR A 65 -10.10 -1.46 -4.64
CA THR A 65 -9.08 -0.47 -4.97
C THR A 65 -7.88 -0.55 -4.03
N LEU A 66 -8.11 -0.77 -2.73
CA LEU A 66 -7.03 -0.97 -1.77
C LEU A 66 -6.24 -2.27 -2.06
N ALA A 67 -6.93 -3.35 -2.40
CA ALA A 67 -6.28 -4.60 -2.80
C ALA A 67 -5.45 -4.42 -4.09
N ALA A 68 -5.98 -3.69 -5.08
CA ALA A 68 -5.25 -3.37 -6.30
C ALA A 68 -4.01 -2.50 -6.02
N LEU A 69 -4.11 -1.52 -5.11
CA LEU A 69 -2.98 -0.69 -4.69
C LEU A 69 -1.90 -1.52 -4.01
N ALA A 70 -2.27 -2.46 -3.13
CA ALA A 70 -1.32 -3.36 -2.47
C ALA A 70 -0.52 -4.18 -3.48
N VAL A 71 -1.19 -4.76 -4.49
CA VAL A 71 -0.53 -5.49 -5.58
C VAL A 71 0.35 -4.54 -6.41
N GLY A 72 -0.13 -3.35 -6.74
CA GLY A 72 0.61 -2.34 -7.50
C GLY A 72 1.91 -1.92 -6.80
N VAL A 73 1.85 -1.64 -5.49
CA VAL A 73 3.03 -1.29 -4.67
C VAL A 73 4.02 -2.46 -4.61
N LEU A 74 3.54 -3.70 -4.50
CA LEU A 74 4.40 -4.88 -4.53
C LEU A 74 5.14 -4.98 -5.87
N VAL A 75 4.44 -4.86 -7.00
CA VAL A 75 5.04 -4.96 -8.33
C VAL A 75 6.02 -3.82 -8.58
N TRP A 76 5.64 -2.58 -8.26
CA TRP A 76 6.55 -1.42 -8.37
C TRP A 76 7.78 -1.56 -7.49
N GLY A 77 7.61 -2.06 -6.25
CA GLY A 77 8.72 -2.36 -5.35
C GLY A 77 9.70 -3.36 -5.96
N LEU A 78 9.19 -4.47 -6.54
CA LEU A 78 10.01 -5.48 -7.21
C LEU A 78 10.72 -4.92 -8.46
N ILE A 79 10.06 -4.07 -9.25
CA ILE A 79 10.65 -3.42 -10.42
C ILE A 79 11.80 -2.51 -9.99
N PHE A 80 11.57 -1.60 -9.04
CA PHE A 80 12.61 -0.69 -8.58
C PHE A 80 13.77 -1.46 -7.92
N TRP A 81 13.47 -2.52 -7.19
CA TRP A 81 14.47 -3.42 -6.63
C TRP A 81 15.35 -4.05 -7.73
N ALA A 82 14.74 -4.59 -8.79
CA ALA A 82 15.47 -5.16 -9.92
C ALA A 82 16.32 -4.10 -10.64
N CYS A 83 15.76 -2.92 -10.93
CA CYS A 83 16.45 -1.85 -11.64
C CYS A 83 17.64 -1.26 -10.86
N ILE A 84 17.55 -1.16 -9.53
CA ILE A 84 18.59 -0.55 -8.70
C ILE A 84 19.64 -1.58 -8.28
N PHE A 85 19.22 -2.73 -7.75
CA PHE A 85 20.13 -3.70 -7.13
C PHE A 85 20.77 -4.65 -8.14
N HIS A 86 20.05 -5.05 -9.20
CA HIS A 86 20.53 -6.03 -10.17
C HIS A 86 21.17 -5.41 -11.41
N ARG A 87 21.32 -4.08 -11.46
CA ARG A 87 21.98 -3.37 -12.55
C ARG A 87 23.48 -3.68 -12.57
N ARG A 88 23.89 -4.61 -13.42
CA ARG A 88 25.31 -4.92 -13.66
C ARG A 88 25.95 -3.92 -14.63
N LYS A 89 27.27 -3.70 -14.46
CA LYS A 89 28.10 -2.86 -15.34
C LYS A 89 29.15 -3.68 -16.11
N ASN A 90 29.06 -5.01 -16.03
CA ASN A 90 30.11 -5.95 -16.44
C ASN A 90 29.71 -6.63 -17.77
N ARG A 91 30.67 -7.10 -18.56
CA ARG A 91 30.45 -7.68 -19.91
C ARG A 91 30.24 -9.21 -19.95
N GLU A 92 30.19 -9.87 -18.80
CA GLU A 92 29.95 -11.33 -18.73
C GLU A 92 28.50 -11.67 -19.07
N LEU A 93 28.30 -12.79 -19.78
CA LEU A 93 26.96 -13.30 -20.10
C LEU A 93 26.22 -13.69 -18.81
N PRO A 94 24.91 -13.37 -18.68
CA PRO A 94 24.14 -13.69 -17.49
C PRO A 94 23.95 -15.20 -17.35
N LYS A 95 23.79 -15.68 -16.10
CA LYS A 95 23.41 -17.06 -15.85
C LYS A 95 22.00 -17.31 -16.41
N GLN A 96 21.87 -18.23 -17.37
CA GLN A 96 20.59 -18.67 -17.90
C GLN A 96 19.94 -19.64 -16.92
N THR A 97 19.19 -19.10 -15.94
CA THR A 97 18.33 -19.92 -15.08
C THR A 97 16.99 -20.07 -15.76
N ALA A 98 16.78 -21.18 -16.47
CA ALA A 98 15.49 -21.53 -17.05
C ALA A 98 14.70 -22.42 -16.08
N TYR A 99 13.38 -22.23 -16.04
CA TYR A 99 12.38 -23.05 -15.35
C TYR A 99 12.50 -23.08 -13.83
N ASN A 100 11.74 -22.19 -13.17
CA ASN A 100 11.64 -22.17 -11.70
C ASN A 100 10.22 -22.58 -11.29
N LEU A 101 9.94 -23.89 -11.37
CA LEU A 101 8.62 -24.45 -11.12
C LEU A 101 7.94 -23.92 -9.83
N PRO A 102 8.61 -23.84 -8.66
CA PRO A 102 8.01 -23.27 -7.46
C PRO A 102 7.55 -21.81 -7.62
N LEU A 103 8.34 -20.98 -8.31
CA LEU A 103 8.01 -19.58 -8.56
C LEU A 103 6.82 -19.48 -9.52
N GLU A 104 6.82 -20.31 -10.56
CA GLU A 104 5.77 -20.38 -11.58
C GLU A 104 4.40 -20.73 -11.00
N ILE A 105 4.36 -21.69 -10.09
CA ILE A 105 3.13 -22.05 -9.37
C ILE A 105 2.68 -20.90 -8.46
N THR A 106 3.61 -20.22 -7.81
CA THR A 106 3.29 -19.15 -6.86
C THR A 106 2.62 -17.95 -7.57
N TYR A 107 3.20 -17.46 -8.66
CA TYR A 107 2.64 -16.28 -9.36
C TYR A 107 1.39 -16.61 -10.20
N THR A 108 1.01 -17.88 -10.35
CA THR A 108 -0.23 -18.28 -11.05
C THR A 108 -1.38 -18.51 -10.07
N ILE A 109 -1.13 -19.21 -8.96
CA ILE A 109 -2.15 -19.51 -7.95
C ILE A 109 -2.55 -18.24 -7.17
N ILE A 110 -1.59 -17.40 -6.77
CA ILE A 110 -1.90 -16.22 -5.95
C ILE A 110 -2.87 -15.26 -6.67
N PRO A 111 -2.64 -14.84 -7.93
CA PRO A 111 -3.58 -13.98 -8.64
C PRO A 111 -4.97 -14.62 -8.81
N PHE A 112 -5.01 -15.92 -9.06
CA PHE A 112 -6.29 -16.66 -9.16
C PHE A 112 -7.10 -16.56 -7.86
N LEU A 113 -6.46 -16.78 -6.70
CA LEU A 113 -7.13 -16.68 -5.40
C LEU A 113 -7.61 -15.25 -5.10
N ILE A 114 -6.82 -14.23 -5.45
CA ILE A 114 -7.22 -12.82 -5.28
C ILE A 114 -8.51 -12.54 -6.06
N VAL A 115 -8.57 -12.97 -7.32
CA VAL A 115 -9.76 -12.80 -8.17
C VAL A 115 -10.95 -13.60 -7.63
N ALA A 116 -10.75 -14.84 -7.18
CA ALA A 116 -11.81 -15.67 -6.63
C ALA A 116 -12.46 -15.04 -5.39
N VAL A 117 -11.66 -14.47 -4.48
CA VAL A 117 -12.16 -13.78 -3.29
C VAL A 117 -12.91 -12.50 -3.67
N LEU A 118 -12.36 -11.69 -4.57
CA LEU A 118 -13.02 -10.46 -5.03
C LEU A 118 -14.35 -10.77 -5.72
N PHE A 119 -14.39 -11.82 -6.55
CA PHE A 119 -15.58 -12.26 -7.23
C PHE A 119 -16.67 -12.72 -6.26
N PHE A 120 -16.30 -13.48 -5.23
CA PHE A 120 -17.25 -13.90 -4.18
C PHE A 120 -17.95 -12.69 -3.55
N TYR A 121 -17.21 -11.68 -3.11
CA TYR A 121 -17.80 -10.47 -2.53
C TYR A 121 -18.63 -9.69 -3.55
N THR A 122 -18.22 -9.68 -4.81
CA THR A 122 -18.98 -9.03 -5.89
C THR A 122 -20.36 -9.67 -6.07
N VAL A 123 -20.45 -11.00 -6.09
CA VAL A 123 -21.73 -11.72 -6.23
C VAL A 123 -22.65 -11.47 -5.04
N VAL A 124 -22.11 -11.45 -3.83
CA VAL A 124 -22.90 -11.15 -2.61
C VAL A 124 -23.51 -9.75 -2.71
N VAL A 125 -22.68 -8.73 -2.92
CA VAL A 125 -23.15 -7.33 -3.02
C VAL A 125 -24.11 -7.15 -4.19
N GLN A 126 -23.83 -7.76 -5.34
CA GLN A 126 -24.71 -7.70 -6.51
C GLN A 126 -26.09 -8.29 -6.20
N THR A 127 -26.15 -9.41 -5.49
CA THR A 127 -27.42 -10.07 -5.12
C THR A 127 -28.24 -9.18 -4.18
N ASP A 128 -27.58 -8.53 -3.22
CA ASP A 128 -28.24 -7.63 -2.27
C ASP A 128 -28.75 -6.36 -2.94
N VAL A 129 -27.95 -5.76 -3.83
CA VAL A 129 -28.33 -4.55 -4.57
C VAL A 129 -29.49 -4.80 -5.54
N GLN A 130 -29.53 -5.97 -6.18
CA GLN A 130 -30.57 -6.34 -7.14
C GLN A 130 -31.87 -6.81 -6.48
N ARG A 131 -31.87 -6.99 -5.15
CA ARG A 131 -33.03 -7.50 -4.42
C ARG A 131 -34.17 -6.47 -4.44
N GLN A 132 -35.28 -6.84 -5.07
CA GLN A 132 -36.50 -6.05 -5.06
C GLN A 132 -37.37 -6.41 -3.85
N ALA A 133 -38.01 -5.42 -3.23
CA ALA A 133 -39.01 -5.65 -2.20
C ALA A 133 -40.25 -6.32 -2.81
N ALA A 134 -40.81 -7.31 -2.11
CA ALA A 134 -42.02 -7.98 -2.56
C ALA A 134 -43.25 -7.04 -2.55
N ASP A 135 -43.24 -6.05 -1.67
CA ASP A 135 -44.24 -5.01 -1.56
C ASP A 135 -43.52 -3.65 -1.45
N PRO A 136 -43.40 -2.88 -2.56
CA PRO A 136 -42.71 -1.59 -2.56
C PRO A 136 -43.62 -0.43 -2.14
N ASP A 137 -43.12 0.46 -1.28
CA ASP A 137 -43.88 1.64 -0.81
C ASP A 137 -44.24 2.64 -1.94
N LEU A 138 -43.42 2.70 -2.99
CA LEU A 138 -43.59 3.61 -4.12
C LEU A 138 -43.10 2.97 -5.41
N VAL A 139 -43.92 3.00 -6.45
CA VAL A 139 -43.56 2.58 -7.82
C VAL A 139 -43.54 3.82 -8.72
N VAL A 140 -42.39 4.10 -9.32
CA VAL A 140 -42.20 5.23 -10.24
C VAL A 140 -41.89 4.68 -11.63
N GLU A 141 -42.70 5.03 -12.61
CA GLU A 141 -42.43 4.75 -14.02
C GLU A 141 -41.56 5.86 -14.62
N VAL A 142 -40.43 5.48 -15.20
CA VAL A 142 -39.51 6.41 -15.87
C VAL A 142 -39.63 6.18 -17.38
N THR A 143 -40.14 7.18 -18.10
CA THR A 143 -40.12 7.22 -19.57
C THR A 143 -38.97 8.09 -20.04
N GLY A 144 -38.20 7.58 -21.00
CA GLY A 144 -37.04 8.25 -21.61
C GLY A 144 -37.37 8.84 -22.98
#